data_AF-A0A699SFV9-F1
#
_entry.id   AF-A0A699SFV9-F1
#
_cell.length_a   1.000
_cell.length_b   1.000
_cell.length_c   1.000
_cell.angle_alpha   90.00
_cell.angle_beta   90.00
_cell.angle_gamma   90.00
#
_symmetry.space_group_name_H-M   'P 1'
#
loop_
_entity.id
_entity.type
_entity.pdbx_description
1 polymer ?
#
loop_
_entity_poly.entity_id
_entity_poly.type
_entity_poly.pdbx_seq_one_letter_code
_entity_poly.pdbx_strand_id
1 'polypeptide(L)'
;LILLQLIEIVLFIVDSGCSKHITGNLNLLINFVEKFLGTVKFGNDQIAPILGYGDLVQGVVTIKRVYYVEGLNHNLFSIGQFCDADLEVAFRKSTCFIRDLKGNDLLTGSRGTDLYLITLQSTNSPNPISLMAKATSSQAWLWHPSINGKRYVLVIVDDYSRYTWTHFLRSKDETPEVLVDFLRLVQRGLQAQVIV
;
A
#
# COMPACT_ATOMS: atom_id res chain seq x y z
N LEU A 1 -19.99 -1.99 -19.71
CA LEU A 1 -18.69 -2.71 -19.68
C LEU A 1 -18.27 -2.70 -18.22
N ILE A 2 -17.74 -3.81 -17.70
CA ILE A 2 -17.32 -3.91 -16.29
C ILE A 2 -15.80 -3.92 -16.26
N LEU A 3 -15.19 -2.98 -15.55
CA LEU A 3 -13.75 -2.91 -15.38
C LEU A 3 -13.33 -3.58 -14.07
N LEU A 4 -12.29 -4.40 -14.12
CA LEU A 4 -11.72 -5.10 -12.97
C LEU A 4 -10.32 -4.59 -12.71
N GLN A 5 -10.08 -4.07 -11.51
CA GLN A 5 -8.76 -3.61 -11.08
C GLN A 5 -8.32 -4.35 -9.82
N LEU A 6 -7.12 -4.92 -9.85
CA LEU A 6 -6.49 -5.54 -8.70
C LEU A 6 -5.36 -4.65 -8.19
N ILE A 7 -5.54 -4.11 -6.98
CA ILE A 7 -4.57 -3.22 -6.33
C ILE A 7 -3.85 -4.02 -5.25
N GLU A 8 -2.51 -3.97 -5.28
CA GLU A 8 -1.68 -4.54 -4.22
C GLU A 8 -1.45 -3.53 -3.11
N ILE A 9 -1.79 -3.92 -1.88
CA ILE A 9 -1.58 -3.13 -0.69
C ILE A 9 -0.24 -3.50 -0.06
N VAL A 10 0.60 -2.50 0.14
CA VAL A 10 1.89 -2.65 0.82
C VAL A 10 1.89 -1.84 2.10
N LEU A 11 2.37 -2.46 3.18
CA LEU A 11 2.44 -1.85 4.50
C LEU A 11 3.89 -1.48 4.84
N PHE A 12 4.07 -0.29 5.39
CA PHE A 12 5.31 0.18 6.01
C PHE A 12 5.05 0.52 7.47
N ILE A 13 5.89 0.00 8.36
CA ILE A 13 5.89 0.39 9.78
C ILE A 13 6.65 1.71 9.92
N VAL A 14 6.08 2.66 10.64
CA VAL A 14 6.75 3.92 10.98
C VAL A 14 7.57 3.70 12.25
N ASP A 15 8.89 3.76 12.13
CA ASP A 15 9.82 3.30 13.17
C ASP A 15 10.88 4.37 13.50
N SER A 16 10.94 4.76 14.77
CA SER A 16 11.98 5.67 15.30
C SER A 16 13.33 4.98 15.50
N GLY A 17 13.34 3.66 15.69
CA GLY A 17 14.56 2.87 15.86
C GLY A 17 15.26 2.59 14.55
N CYS A 18 14.58 2.76 13.42
CA CYS A 18 15.16 2.49 12.11
C CYS A 18 15.98 3.70 11.62
N SER A 19 17.25 3.47 11.28
CA SER A 19 18.13 4.53 10.78
C SER A 19 17.93 4.86 9.29
N LYS A 20 17.26 3.98 8.55
CA LYS A 20 17.03 4.12 7.11
C LYS A 20 15.61 3.70 6.72
N HIS A 21 15.04 4.21 5.64
CA HIS A 21 13.88 3.60 5.00
C HIS A 21 14.36 2.30 4.36
N ILE A 22 13.68 1.19 4.63
CA ILE A 22 14.09 -0.14 4.18
C ILE A 22 12.87 -0.92 3.67
N THR A 23 13.04 -1.63 2.57
CA THR A 23 12.05 -2.55 2.02
C THR A 23 12.67 -3.91 1.69
N GLY A 24 11.91 -4.97 1.88
CA GLY A 24 12.23 -6.32 1.40
C GLY A 24 11.66 -6.64 0.02
N ASN A 25 10.88 -5.72 -0.55
CA ASN A 25 10.21 -5.92 -1.82
C ASN A 25 10.82 -5.01 -2.89
N LEU A 26 11.64 -5.60 -3.76
CA LEU A 26 12.33 -4.91 -4.85
C LEU A 26 11.36 -4.28 -5.86
N ASN A 27 10.19 -4.89 -6.08
CA ASN A 27 9.21 -4.40 -7.06
C ASN A 27 8.66 -3.02 -6.70
N LEU A 28 8.80 -2.58 -5.44
CA LEU A 28 8.36 -1.25 -5.01
C LEU A 28 9.32 -0.14 -5.40
N LEU A 29 10.57 -0.48 -5.72
CA LEU A 29 11.62 0.49 -5.96
C LEU A 29 11.72 0.80 -7.46
N ILE A 30 11.69 2.09 -7.77
CA ILE A 30 12.06 2.61 -9.09
C ILE A 30 13.49 3.16 -9.05
N ASN A 31 14.11 3.34 -10.21
CA ASN A 31 15.50 3.82 -10.32
C ASN A 31 16.47 3.02 -9.44
N PHE A 32 16.25 1.69 -9.35
CA PHE A 32 17.02 0.84 -8.46
C PHE A 32 18.49 0.77 -8.91
N VAL A 33 19.39 0.94 -7.95
CA VAL A 33 20.82 0.78 -8.11
C VAL A 33 21.25 -0.39 -7.24
N GLU A 34 21.62 -1.49 -7.87
CA GLU A 34 22.22 -2.64 -7.21
C GLU A 34 23.63 -2.28 -6.76
N LYS A 35 23.85 -2.26 -5.45
CA LYS A 35 25.11 -1.89 -4.83
C LYS A 35 25.13 -2.35 -3.38
N PHE A 36 26.19 -3.06 -2.99
CA PHE A 36 26.43 -3.34 -1.58
C PHE A 36 26.72 -2.04 -0.82
N LEU A 37 25.89 -1.74 0.19
CA LEU A 37 25.97 -0.53 1.00
C LEU A 37 26.37 -0.79 2.46
N GLY A 38 26.69 -2.03 2.79
CA GLY A 38 26.96 -2.48 4.15
C GLY A 38 25.88 -3.44 4.63
N THR A 39 25.70 -3.51 5.95
CA THR A 39 24.76 -4.43 6.59
C THR A 39 23.79 -3.68 7.50
N VAL A 40 22.60 -4.24 7.68
CA VAL A 40 21.67 -3.83 8.72
C VAL A 40 21.70 -4.87 9.84
N LYS A 41 21.72 -4.41 11.09
CA LYS A 41 21.54 -5.24 12.27
C LYS A 41 20.11 -5.10 12.78
N PHE A 42 19.41 -6.21 12.89
CA PHE A 42 18.04 -6.25 13.39
C PHE A 42 18.03 -6.32 14.92
N GLY A 43 16.87 -6.03 15.53
CA GLY A 43 16.70 -6.09 16.99
C GLY A 43 16.86 -7.50 17.59
N ASN A 44 16.84 -8.55 16.76
CA ASN A 44 17.11 -9.94 17.15
C ASN A 44 18.58 -10.36 16.90
N ASP A 45 19.50 -9.40 16.77
CA ASP A 45 20.92 -9.57 16.46
C ASP A 45 21.23 -10.21 15.10
N GLN A 46 20.23 -10.53 14.28
CA GLN A 46 20.46 -10.96 12.91
C GLN A 46 21.03 -9.82 12.07
N ILE A 47 21.87 -10.16 11.10
CA ILE A 47 22.51 -9.22 10.20
C ILE A 47 22.16 -9.60 8.77
N ALA A 48 21.76 -8.62 7.96
CA ALA A 48 21.50 -8.81 6.53
C ALA A 48 22.24 -7.77 5.68
N PRO A 49 22.70 -8.14 4.47
CA PRO A 49 23.32 -7.19 3.55
C PRO A 49 22.28 -6.24 2.96
N ILE A 50 22.68 -4.97 2.81
CA ILE A 50 21.92 -4.00 2.00
C ILE A 50 22.42 -4.13 0.57
N LEU A 51 21.57 -4.66 -0.31
CA LEU A 51 21.93 -5.06 -1.67
C LEU A 51 21.77 -3.93 -2.70
N GLY A 52 21.11 -2.84 -2.32
CA GLY A 52 20.97 -1.66 -3.17
C GLY A 52 20.03 -0.64 -2.58
N TYR A 53 19.66 0.33 -3.41
CA TYR A 53 18.68 1.35 -3.06
C TYR A 53 17.92 1.79 -4.30
N GLY A 54 16.71 2.30 -4.08
CA GLY A 54 15.91 2.93 -5.12
C GLY A 54 14.99 3.97 -4.51
N ASP A 55 14.13 4.55 -5.34
CA ASP A 55 13.13 5.50 -4.90
C ASP A 55 11.76 4.81 -4.82
N LEU A 56 10.95 5.24 -3.86
CA LEU A 56 9.58 4.76 -3.68
C LEU A 56 8.62 5.90 -3.97
N VAL A 57 7.62 5.65 -4.83
CA VAL A 57 6.66 6.68 -5.25
C VAL A 57 5.26 6.32 -4.79
N GLN A 58 4.57 7.28 -4.18
CA GLN A 58 3.16 7.20 -3.81
C GLN A 58 2.46 8.50 -4.22
N GLY A 59 1.71 8.45 -5.32
CA GLY A 59 1.07 9.65 -5.89
C GLY A 59 2.11 10.70 -6.27
N VAL A 60 2.05 11.87 -5.62
CA VAL A 60 2.99 12.99 -5.84
C VAL A 60 4.22 12.95 -4.92
N VAL A 61 4.27 12.01 -3.97
CA VAL A 61 5.34 11.91 -2.98
C VAL A 61 6.37 10.90 -3.45
N THR A 62 7.65 11.29 -3.41
CA THR A 62 8.79 10.41 -3.70
C THR A 62 9.68 10.31 -2.46
N ILE A 63 9.83 9.10 -1.94
CA ILE A 63 10.76 8.79 -0.84
C ILE A 63 12.04 8.30 -1.49
N LYS A 64 13.09 9.11 -1.39
CA LYS A 64 14.35 8.83 -2.06
C LYS A 64 15.23 7.86 -1.28
N ARG A 65 16.03 7.08 -2.00
CA ARG A 65 17.08 6.22 -1.43
C ARG A 65 16.57 5.25 -0.35
N VAL A 66 15.43 4.61 -0.59
CA VAL A 66 14.95 3.48 0.21
C VAL A 66 15.87 2.29 -0.03
N TYR A 67 16.38 1.69 1.04
CA TYR A 67 17.33 0.59 0.98
C TYR A 67 16.61 -0.74 0.74
N TYR A 68 17.21 -1.58 -0.10
CA TYR A 68 16.73 -2.93 -0.35
C TYR A 68 17.53 -3.93 0.47
N VAL A 69 16.81 -4.73 1.27
CA VAL A 69 17.36 -5.83 2.06
C VAL A 69 16.53 -7.06 1.76
N GLU A 70 17.12 -8.04 1.09
CA GLU A 70 16.42 -9.27 0.74
C GLU A 70 15.97 -10.04 1.98
N GLY A 71 14.77 -10.62 1.92
CA GLY A 71 14.21 -11.42 3.02
C GLY A 71 13.75 -10.62 4.23
N LEU A 72 13.65 -9.29 4.14
CA LEU A 72 13.15 -8.45 5.22
C LEU A 72 11.66 -8.75 5.50
N ASN A 73 11.34 -9.08 6.76
CA ASN A 73 9.97 -9.45 7.16
C ASN A 73 8.96 -8.29 7.05
N HIS A 74 9.40 -7.06 7.34
CA HIS A 74 8.54 -5.88 7.36
C HIS A 74 9.26 -4.68 6.76
N ASN A 75 8.57 -3.90 5.92
CA ASN A 75 9.12 -2.66 5.41
C ASN A 75 9.04 -1.58 6.48
N LEU A 76 10.07 -0.75 6.56
CA LEU A 76 10.23 0.24 7.61
C LEU A 76 10.43 1.62 7.00
N PHE A 77 9.73 2.60 7.53
CA PHE A 77 10.09 4.00 7.35
C PHE A 77 10.81 4.52 8.59
N SER A 78 12.02 5.03 8.38
CA SER A 78 12.75 5.77 9.39
C SER A 78 12.08 7.12 9.65
N ILE A 79 11.69 7.36 10.90
CA ILE A 79 11.23 8.69 11.35
C ILE A 79 12.37 9.70 11.25
N GLY A 80 13.59 9.30 11.62
CA GLY A 80 14.77 10.17 11.58
C GLY A 80 15.00 10.74 10.18
N GLN A 81 14.91 9.91 9.13
CA GLN A 81 15.07 10.40 7.77
C GLN A 81 13.95 11.32 7.28
N PHE A 82 12.72 11.16 7.77
CA PHE A 82 11.67 12.14 7.49
C PHE A 82 11.99 13.48 8.14
N CYS A 83 12.45 13.48 9.40
CA CYS A 83 12.86 14.69 10.10
C CYS A 83 14.08 15.37 9.44
N ASP A 84 15.07 14.60 9.00
CA ASP A 84 16.24 15.11 8.26
C ASP A 84 15.86 15.77 6.92
N ALA A 85 14.68 15.44 6.39
CA ALA A 85 14.10 16.02 5.18
C ALA A 85 13.14 17.18 5.45
N ASP A 86 13.18 17.77 6.65
CA ASP A 86 12.30 18.85 7.12
C ASP A 86 10.80 18.48 7.08
N LEU A 87 10.47 17.21 7.22
CA LEU A 87 9.08 16.74 7.35
C LEU A 87 8.72 16.52 8.81
N GLU A 88 7.49 16.91 9.17
CA GLU A 88 6.95 16.65 10.50
C GLU A 88 6.31 15.26 10.55
N VAL A 89 6.67 14.47 11.55
CA VAL A 89 6.02 13.19 11.84
C VAL A 89 5.16 13.33 13.10
N ALA A 90 3.84 13.29 12.95
CA ALA A 90 2.90 13.49 14.05
C ALA A 90 2.14 12.20 14.35
N PHE A 91 2.01 11.86 15.64
CA PHE A 91 1.26 10.70 16.11
C PHE A 91 0.03 11.12 16.92
N ARG A 92 -1.09 10.46 16.66
CA ARG A 92 -2.34 10.57 17.42
C ARG A 92 -2.80 9.16 17.79
N LYS A 93 -3.78 9.06 18.71
CA LYS A 93 -4.28 7.78 19.25
C LYS A 93 -4.48 6.68 18.20
N SER A 94 -5.04 7.00 17.03
CA SER A 94 -5.39 6.03 15.98
C SER A 94 -4.68 6.27 14.63
N THR A 95 -3.85 7.29 14.50
CA THR A 95 -3.32 7.73 13.19
C THR A 95 -1.97 8.42 13.32
N CYS A 96 -1.18 8.39 12.26
CA CYS A 96 0.03 9.20 12.15
C CYS A 96 0.05 9.94 10.82
N PHE A 97 0.78 11.04 10.75
CA PHE A 97 0.90 11.87 9.56
C PHE A 97 2.37 12.22 9.31
N ILE A 98 2.77 12.22 8.04
CA ILE A 98 4.02 12.81 7.58
C ILE A 98 3.62 14.06 6.82
N ARG A 99 4.04 15.22 7.30
CA ARG A 99 3.59 16.53 6.82
C ARG A 99 4.74 17.36 6.29
N ASP A 100 4.44 18.17 5.29
CA ASP A 100 5.36 19.25 4.90
C ASP A 100 5.35 20.39 5.94
N LEU A 101 6.28 21.33 5.80
CA LEU A 101 6.38 22.51 6.68
C LEU A 101 5.16 23.44 6.61
N LYS A 102 4.27 23.27 5.62
CA LYS A 102 3.03 24.04 5.48
C LYS A 102 1.86 23.34 6.20
N GLY A 103 2.08 22.14 6.73
CA GLY A 103 1.08 21.33 7.42
C GLY A 103 0.22 20.46 6.49
N ASN A 104 0.60 20.29 5.22
CA ASN A 104 -0.10 19.39 4.32
C ASN A 104 0.29 17.94 4.60
N ASP A 105 -0.69 17.06 4.73
CA ASP A 105 -0.47 15.63 4.92
C ASP A 105 0.02 15.00 3.60
N LEU A 106 1.29 14.58 3.57
CA LEU A 106 1.92 13.90 2.44
C LEU A 106 1.62 12.40 2.48
N LEU A 107 1.74 11.81 3.67
CA LEU A 107 1.41 10.40 3.93
C LEU A 107 0.58 10.33 5.20
N THR A 108 -0.49 9.53 5.15
CA THR A 108 -1.31 9.23 6.31
C THR A 108 -1.12 7.76 6.67
N GLY A 109 -0.92 7.53 7.95
CA GLY A 109 -0.85 6.21 8.53
C GLY A 109 -1.89 6.01 9.63
N SER A 110 -1.97 4.76 10.04
CA SER A 110 -3.06 4.16 10.77
C SER A 110 -2.46 3.34 11.89
N ARG A 111 -2.96 3.47 13.12
CA ARG A 111 -2.50 2.59 14.22
C ARG A 111 -3.21 1.25 14.11
N GLY A 112 -2.45 0.18 13.90
CA GLY A 112 -2.93 -1.21 13.94
C GLY A 112 -2.28 -1.94 15.10
N THR A 113 -3.09 -2.53 16.00
CA THR A 113 -2.59 -3.05 17.29
C THR A 113 -1.79 -1.96 18.03
N ASP A 114 -0.47 -2.07 18.07
CA ASP A 114 0.45 -1.13 18.71
C ASP A 114 1.45 -0.46 17.76
N LEU A 115 1.33 -0.69 16.45
CA LEU A 115 2.21 -0.12 15.44
C LEU A 115 1.48 0.90 14.57
N TYR A 116 2.20 1.93 14.13
CA TYR A 116 1.71 2.85 13.12
C TYR A 116 2.15 2.38 11.75
N LEU A 117 1.19 2.24 10.85
CA LEU A 117 1.36 1.66 9.53
C LEU A 117 0.96 2.68 8.46
N ILE A 118 1.80 2.87 7.46
CA ILE A 118 1.45 3.59 6.23
C ILE A 118 1.15 2.56 5.15
N THR A 119 0.00 2.74 4.52
CA THR A 119 -0.48 1.88 3.44
C THR A 119 -0.15 2.53 2.11
N LEU A 120 0.65 1.84 1.29
CA LEU A 120 0.96 2.22 -0.08
C LEU A 120 0.21 1.33 -1.06
N GLN A 121 -0.15 1.90 -2.20
CA GLN A 121 -0.80 1.17 -3.29
C GLN A 121 0.22 0.97 -4.39
N SER A 122 0.64 -0.27 -4.64
CA SER A 122 1.54 -0.56 -5.76
C SER A 122 0.72 -0.55 -7.06
N THR A 123 1.13 0.29 -8.00
CA THR A 123 0.51 0.42 -9.33
C THR A 123 1.13 -0.51 -10.38
N ASN A 124 1.88 -1.55 -9.97
CA ASN A 124 2.62 -2.43 -10.88
C ASN A 124 1.74 -3.44 -11.66
N SER A 125 0.55 -3.04 -12.10
CA SER A 125 -0.16 -3.76 -13.15
C SER A 125 0.25 -3.17 -14.51
N PRO A 126 0.85 -3.95 -15.43
CA PRO A 126 1.29 -3.47 -16.75
C PRO A 126 0.18 -2.91 -17.66
N ASN A 127 -1.08 -3.02 -17.25
CA ASN A 127 -2.23 -2.51 -18.00
C ASN A 127 -2.99 -1.46 -17.16
N PRO A 128 -2.68 -0.16 -17.28
CA PRO A 128 -3.55 0.89 -16.80
C PRO A 128 -4.51 1.29 -17.91
N ILE A 129 -5.80 0.98 -17.76
CA ILE A 129 -6.84 1.90 -18.27
C ILE A 129 -7.35 2.63 -17.05
N SER A 130 -6.74 3.78 -16.76
CA SER A 130 -7.02 4.57 -15.57
C SER A 130 -8.23 5.49 -15.78
N LEU A 131 -9.14 5.55 -14.80
CA LEU A 131 -9.73 6.81 -14.38
C LEU A 131 -9.92 6.81 -12.86
N MET A 132 -9.39 7.85 -12.20
CA MET A 132 -9.45 8.05 -10.75
C MET A 132 -10.89 8.18 -10.25
N ALA A 133 -11.22 7.48 -9.15
CA ALA A 133 -12.32 7.83 -8.27
C ALA A 133 -11.76 8.30 -6.93
N LYS A 134 -11.97 9.58 -6.60
CA LYS A 134 -11.63 10.16 -5.30
C LYS A 134 -12.79 9.88 -4.35
N ALA A 135 -12.61 8.95 -3.41
CA ALA A 135 -13.55 8.76 -2.31
C ALA A 135 -13.41 9.92 -1.32
N THR A 136 -14.54 10.47 -0.86
CA THR A 136 -14.59 11.47 0.22
C THR A 136 -14.14 10.85 1.54
N SER A 137 -13.51 11.67 2.38
CA SER A 137 -12.83 11.29 3.62
C SER A 137 -13.70 10.49 4.60
N SER A 138 -15.03 10.50 4.49
CA SER A 138 -15.94 9.73 5.36
C SER A 138 -15.97 8.23 5.06
N GLN A 139 -15.73 7.79 3.82
CA GLN A 139 -15.69 6.36 3.48
C GLN A 139 -14.31 5.73 3.72
N ALA A 140 -13.25 6.54 3.83
CA ALA A 140 -11.87 6.12 4.09
C ALA A 140 -11.62 5.60 5.53
N TRP A 141 -12.59 5.73 6.44
CA TRP A 141 -12.45 5.30 7.85
C TRP A 141 -12.74 3.81 8.12
N LEU A 142 -13.37 3.09 7.19
CA LEU A 142 -13.55 1.63 7.29
C LEU A 142 -12.29 0.82 6.92
N TRP A 143 -11.16 1.49 6.66
CA TRP A 143 -9.97 0.94 6.00
C TRP A 143 -8.79 0.62 6.96
N HIS A 144 -9.07 0.43 8.25
CA HIS A 144 -8.06 -0.02 9.22
C HIS A 144 -7.91 -1.56 9.23
N PRO A 145 -6.76 -2.05 9.69
CA PRO A 145 -5.80 -2.85 8.92
C PRO A 145 -6.34 -4.22 8.49
N SER A 146 -6.13 -4.57 7.20
CA SER A 146 -6.13 -5.94 6.65
C SER A 146 -6.92 -6.98 7.47
N ILE A 147 -8.25 -6.83 7.56
CA ILE A 147 -9.11 -7.79 8.26
C ILE A 147 -8.75 -9.20 7.76
N ASN A 148 -8.03 -9.94 8.62
CA ASN A 148 -7.69 -11.33 8.46
C ASN A 148 -6.66 -11.70 7.35
N GLY A 149 -5.64 -10.87 7.10
CA GLY A 149 -4.51 -11.23 6.22
C GLY A 149 -4.71 -10.95 4.73
N LYS A 150 -5.67 -10.08 4.41
CA LYS A 150 -6.01 -9.66 3.04
C LYS A 150 -5.02 -8.62 2.52
N ARG A 151 -4.38 -8.89 1.37
CA ARG A 151 -3.29 -8.07 0.76
C ARG A 151 -3.67 -7.38 -0.55
N TYR A 152 -4.76 -7.81 -1.17
CA TYR A 152 -5.22 -7.25 -2.44
C TYR A 152 -6.62 -6.69 -2.31
N VAL A 153 -6.90 -5.68 -3.12
CA VAL A 153 -8.25 -5.13 -3.30
C VAL A 153 -8.65 -5.30 -4.75
N LEU A 154 -9.74 -6.02 -4.98
CA LEU A 154 -10.43 -6.10 -6.26
C LEU A 154 -11.51 -5.03 -6.30
N VAL A 155 -11.39 -4.10 -7.24
CA VAL A 155 -12.40 -3.07 -7.51
C VAL A 155 -13.11 -3.44 -8.81
N ILE A 156 -14.44 -3.51 -8.74
CA ILE A 156 -15.33 -3.77 -9.88
C ILE A 156 -16.09 -2.47 -10.15
N VAL A 157 -15.96 -1.91 -11.34
CA VAL A 157 -16.66 -0.68 -11.74
C VAL A 157 -17.63 -1.01 -12.87
N ASP A 158 -18.90 -0.64 -12.70
CA ASP A 158 -19.84 -0.62 -13.81
C ASP A 158 -19.76 0.71 -14.55
N ASP A 159 -19.34 0.65 -15.82
CA ASP A 159 -19.16 1.84 -16.65
C ASP A 159 -20.49 2.55 -16.97
N TYR A 160 -21.62 1.84 -16.91
CA TYR A 160 -22.93 2.43 -17.21
C TYR A 160 -23.47 3.24 -16.03
N SER A 161 -23.60 2.62 -14.85
CA SER A 161 -24.15 3.28 -13.65
C SER A 161 -23.13 4.07 -12.85
N ARG A 162 -21.83 3.90 -13.15
CA ARG A 162 -20.70 4.40 -12.34
C ARG A 162 -20.64 3.81 -10.93
N TYR A 163 -21.43 2.76 -10.65
CA TYR A 163 -21.39 2.08 -9.37
C TYR A 163 -20.10 1.27 -9.24
N THR A 164 -19.54 1.24 -8.02
CA THR A 164 -18.28 0.57 -7.73
C THR A 164 -18.45 -0.41 -6.58
N TRP A 165 -18.00 -1.64 -6.75
CA TRP A 165 -17.93 -2.66 -5.70
C TRP A 165 -16.47 -2.93 -5.35
N THR A 166 -16.20 -3.17 -4.06
CA THR A 166 -14.86 -3.41 -3.54
C THR A 166 -14.83 -4.71 -2.77
N HIS A 167 -13.90 -5.59 -3.12
CA HIS A 167 -13.68 -6.88 -2.48
C HIS A 167 -12.23 -7.00 -2.01
N PHE A 168 -12.03 -7.49 -0.80
CA PHE A 168 -10.69 -7.71 -0.25
C PHE A 168 -10.29 -9.18 -0.43
N LEU A 169 -9.06 -9.43 -0.88
CA LEU A 169 -8.53 -10.77 -1.14
C LEU A 169 -7.22 -11.01 -0.36
N ARG A 170 -6.95 -12.24 0.09
CA ARG A 170 -5.63 -12.62 0.64
C ARG A 170 -4.62 -12.88 -0.45
N SER A 171 -5.05 -13.49 -1.55
CA SER A 171 -4.23 -13.77 -2.71
C SER A 171 -4.95 -13.45 -4.02
N LYS A 172 -4.18 -13.30 -5.11
CA LYS A 172 -4.73 -12.89 -6.42
C LYS A 172 -5.63 -13.97 -7.04
N ASP A 173 -5.40 -15.23 -6.71
CA ASP A 173 -6.17 -16.40 -7.16
C ASP A 173 -7.58 -16.49 -6.56
N GLU A 174 -7.94 -15.71 -5.53
CA GLU A 174 -9.33 -15.57 -5.06
C GLU A 174 -10.22 -14.79 -6.06
N THR A 175 -9.62 -14.08 -7.03
CA THR A 175 -10.34 -13.20 -7.96
C THR A 175 -11.47 -13.92 -8.72
N PRO A 176 -11.27 -15.11 -9.35
CA PRO A 176 -12.31 -15.78 -10.11
C PRO A 176 -13.52 -16.17 -9.25
N GLU A 177 -13.30 -16.63 -8.02
CA GLU A 177 -14.39 -17.01 -7.10
C GLU A 177 -15.25 -15.79 -6.74
N VAL A 178 -14.60 -14.67 -6.39
CA VAL A 178 -15.29 -13.42 -6.08
C VAL A 178 -16.07 -12.88 -7.27
N LEU A 179 -15.53 -13.00 -8.48
CA LEU A 179 -16.23 -12.59 -9.71
C LEU A 179 -17.46 -13.46 -9.98
N VAL A 180 -17.35 -14.78 -9.81
CA VAL A 180 -18.49 -15.69 -9.99
C VAL A 180 -19.61 -15.35 -9.00
N ASP A 181 -19.27 -15.10 -7.74
CA ASP A 181 -20.25 -14.73 -6.73
C ASP A 181 -20.85 -13.34 -6.98
N PHE A 182 -20.05 -12.38 -7.44
CA PHE A 182 -20.54 -11.07 -7.88
C PHE A 182 -21.53 -11.20 -9.04
N LEU A 183 -21.19 -11.96 -10.08
CA LEU A 183 -22.07 -12.19 -11.23
C LEU A 183 -23.39 -12.86 -10.82
N ARG A 184 -23.34 -13.84 -9.92
CA ARG A 184 -24.55 -14.46 -9.34
C ARG A 184 -25.41 -13.46 -8.58
N LEU A 185 -24.80 -12.55 -7.82
CA LEU A 185 -25.51 -11.51 -7.08
C LEU A 185 -26.20 -10.52 -8.05
N VAL A 186 -25.52 -10.11 -9.10
CA VAL A 186 -26.08 -9.25 -10.16
C VAL A 186 -27.23 -9.94 -10.90
N GLN A 187 -27.06 -11.21 -11.28
CA GLN A 187 -28.11 -12.03 -11.91
C GLN A 187 -29.37 -12.11 -11.05
N ARG A 188 -29.20 -12.33 -9.73
CA ARG A 188 -30.32 -12.40 -8.77
C ARG A 188 -30.99 -11.06 -8.55
N GLY A 189 -30.22 -9.98 -8.51
CA GLY A 189 -30.73 -8.61 -8.29
C GLY A 189 -31.48 -8.03 -9.49
N LEU A 190 -31.12 -8.43 -10.72
CA LEU A 190 -31.72 -7.91 -11.96
C LEU A 190 -32.84 -8.80 -12.55
N GLN A 191 -33.11 -9.98 -11.98
CA GLN A 191 -33.96 -11.03 -12.59
C GLN A 191 -33.60 -11.31 -14.07
N ALA A 192 -32.33 -11.17 -14.44
CA ALA A 192 -31.86 -11.31 -15.81
C ALA A 192 -30.72 -12.32 -15.88
N GLN A 193 -30.71 -13.13 -16.93
CA GLN A 193 -29.67 -14.13 -17.17
C GLN A 193 -28.43 -13.43 -17.74
N VAL A 194 -27.37 -13.31 -16.93
CA VAL A 194 -26.06 -12.85 -17.42
C VAL A 194 -25.39 -14.01 -18.13
N ILE A 195 -25.22 -13.89 -19.45
CA ILE A 195 -24.45 -14.84 -20.26
C ILE A 195 -22.99 -14.36 -20.20
N VAL A 196 -22.11 -15.21 -19.68
CA VAL A 196 -20.66 -14.96 -19.56
C VAL A 196 -19.96 -15.39 -20.84
#